data_AF-A0A7Z9JEB4-F1
#
_entry.id   AF-A0A7Z9JEB4-F1
#
_cell.length_a   1.000
_cell.length_b   1.000
_cell.length_c   1.000
_cell.angle_alpha   90.00
_cell.angle_beta   90.00
_cell.angle_gamma   90.00
#
_symmetry.space_group_name_H-M   'P 1'
#
loop_
_entity.id
_entity.type
_entity.pdbx_description
1 polymer ?
#
loop_
_entity_poly.entity_id
_entity_poly.type
_entity_poly.pdbx_seq_one_letter_code
_entity_poly.pdbx_strand_id
1 'polypeptide(L)'
;MINNTAQDQTPYFLTANHCGVTSNSDSSIVVYWNHQNSYCRVPGSGDSGGNGNGSYSQFTSGSTMRATRSYTDFTLTELSSSPNASWGITYSGWTRSSSTSGVGAGIHHPETAEKRISIPDYSSASGEYWNVNWGDGRTAPGSSGSPLYDSYHRIVGQLCCGSSYCPNDLNDYYGRSISLSWSGSASSSLNSWLDPTGSNVAYLDTYNPASAPVGACCIPAAGVCLDFREAVCISGGGIYQGDNTECATTDCQLYVGACCIEATQACVVVSETNCTAGGGIYQGNDTSCVDIDCFAPSCPSDINGDNTTDVSDILALVGAWGSNDVNADVNGDGVVNVADLLILIDAWGPC
;
A
#
# COMPACT_ATOMS: atom_id res chain seq x y z
N MET A 1 2.66 -11.11 -12.48
CA MET A 1 2.81 -10.15 -13.61
C MET A 1 4.29 -9.97 -13.91
N ILE A 2 4.70 -9.19 -14.90
CA ILE A 2 6.13 -8.94 -15.18
C ILE A 2 6.50 -7.49 -14.83
N ASN A 3 7.64 -7.32 -14.15
CA ASN A 3 8.14 -6.01 -13.71
C ASN A 3 8.82 -5.23 -14.84
N ASN A 4 8.96 -3.92 -14.67
CA ASN A 4 9.73 -3.04 -15.57
C ASN A 4 10.68 -2.16 -14.76
N THR A 5 11.64 -1.51 -15.41
CA THR A 5 12.66 -0.70 -14.72
C THR A 5 12.15 0.59 -14.09
N ALA A 6 10.91 1.02 -14.38
CA ALA A 6 10.25 2.09 -13.64
C ALA A 6 9.63 1.61 -12.32
N GLN A 7 9.48 0.29 -12.13
CA GLN A 7 8.82 -0.33 -10.96
C GLN A 7 7.46 0.31 -10.63
N ASP A 8 6.73 0.70 -11.69
CA ASP A 8 5.53 1.54 -11.63
C ASP A 8 4.22 0.75 -11.57
N GLN A 9 4.30 -0.57 -11.39
CA GLN A 9 3.15 -1.48 -11.36
C GLN A 9 2.33 -1.51 -12.66
N THR A 10 2.86 -0.98 -13.78
CA THR A 10 2.18 -1.08 -15.09
C THR A 10 1.80 -2.52 -15.37
N PRO A 11 0.53 -2.81 -15.74
CA PRO A 11 0.01 -4.16 -15.61
C PRO A 11 0.38 -5.08 -16.77
N TYR A 12 1.68 -5.24 -17.02
CA TYR A 12 2.21 -6.11 -18.05
C TYR A 12 2.04 -7.59 -17.71
N PHE A 13 1.53 -8.33 -18.68
CA PHE A 13 1.27 -9.76 -18.64
C PHE A 13 1.93 -10.43 -19.84
N LEU A 14 2.93 -11.27 -19.56
CA LEU A 14 3.63 -12.06 -20.56
C LEU A 14 2.88 -13.37 -20.81
N THR A 15 2.67 -13.71 -22.08
CA THR A 15 2.10 -14.98 -22.53
C THR A 15 2.76 -15.42 -23.85
N ALA A 16 2.28 -16.51 -24.43
CA ALA A 16 2.80 -17.05 -25.67
C ALA A 16 2.08 -16.52 -26.92
N ASN A 17 2.79 -16.39 -28.04
CA ASN A 17 2.22 -15.90 -29.29
C ASN A 17 1.19 -16.89 -29.87
N HIS A 18 1.47 -18.19 -29.80
CA HIS A 18 0.56 -19.21 -30.31
C HIS A 18 -0.78 -19.29 -29.53
N CYS A 19 -0.90 -18.65 -28.36
CA CYS A 19 -2.17 -18.53 -27.65
C CYS A 19 -3.19 -17.63 -28.37
N GLY A 20 -2.80 -16.94 -29.45
CA GLY A 20 -3.73 -16.21 -30.31
C GLY A 20 -4.21 -14.87 -29.75
N VAL A 21 -3.42 -14.25 -28.87
CA VAL A 21 -3.64 -12.87 -28.45
C VAL A 21 -3.24 -11.95 -29.60
N THR A 22 -4.21 -11.20 -30.12
CA THR A 22 -4.05 -10.26 -31.24
C THR A 22 -4.70 -8.93 -30.89
N SER A 23 -4.42 -7.87 -31.66
CA SER A 23 -5.11 -6.58 -31.50
C SER A 23 -6.64 -6.63 -31.70
N ASN A 24 -7.18 -7.73 -32.22
CA ASN A 24 -8.62 -7.93 -32.36
C ASN A 24 -9.23 -8.74 -31.20
N SER A 25 -8.41 -9.43 -30.40
CA SER A 25 -8.85 -10.36 -29.35
C SER A 25 -8.34 -9.98 -27.95
N ASP A 26 -7.33 -9.12 -27.84
CA ASP A 26 -6.71 -8.69 -26.59
C ASP A 26 -7.70 -8.11 -25.57
N SER A 27 -8.67 -7.32 -26.02
CA SER A 27 -9.72 -6.75 -25.17
C SER A 27 -10.65 -7.79 -24.53
N SER A 28 -10.66 -9.03 -25.04
CA SER A 28 -11.48 -10.13 -24.50
C SER A 28 -10.79 -10.93 -23.39
N ILE A 29 -9.51 -10.67 -23.11
CA ILE A 29 -8.76 -11.40 -22.10
C ILE A 29 -9.38 -11.20 -20.71
N VAL A 30 -9.52 -12.31 -19.98
CA VAL A 30 -9.82 -12.33 -18.54
C VAL A 30 -8.73 -13.10 -17.83
N VAL A 31 -8.01 -12.42 -16.94
CA VAL A 31 -6.97 -13.04 -16.11
C VAL A 31 -7.55 -13.36 -14.75
N TYR A 32 -7.49 -14.64 -14.37
CA TYR A 32 -7.89 -15.10 -13.04
C TYR A 32 -6.67 -15.19 -12.12
N TRP A 33 -6.74 -14.49 -11.01
CA TRP A 33 -5.69 -14.42 -10.00
C TRP A 33 -5.93 -15.42 -8.89
N ASN A 34 -4.84 -15.84 -8.24
CA ASN A 34 -4.88 -16.71 -7.06
C ASN A 34 -5.75 -17.98 -7.23
N HIS A 35 -5.86 -18.47 -8.46
CA HIS A 35 -6.53 -19.72 -8.78
C HIS A 35 -5.59 -20.91 -8.49
N GLN A 36 -5.60 -21.39 -7.25
CA GLN A 36 -4.85 -22.57 -6.82
C GLN A 36 -5.66 -23.41 -5.83
N ASN A 37 -5.26 -24.68 -5.66
CA ASN A 37 -5.87 -25.52 -4.65
C ASN A 37 -5.58 -24.97 -3.24
N SER A 38 -6.57 -25.02 -2.36
CA SER A 38 -6.46 -24.47 -0.99
C SER A 38 -5.53 -25.27 -0.06
N TYR A 39 -5.16 -26.49 -0.44
CA TYR A 39 -4.24 -27.35 0.31
C TYR A 39 -3.30 -28.10 -0.64
N CYS A 40 -2.20 -28.63 -0.11
CA CYS A 40 -1.28 -29.45 -0.86
C CYS A 40 -1.88 -30.85 -1.10
N ARG A 41 -2.24 -31.15 -2.34
CA ARG A 41 -2.62 -32.50 -2.78
C ARG A 41 -1.35 -33.29 -3.08
N VAL A 42 -1.25 -34.50 -2.55
CA VAL A 42 -0.03 -35.32 -2.68
C VAL A 42 0.27 -35.58 -4.17
N PRO A 43 1.44 -35.18 -4.70
CA PRO A 43 1.80 -35.43 -6.09
C PRO A 43 1.70 -36.92 -6.45
N GLY A 44 1.19 -37.22 -7.64
CA GLY A 44 0.99 -38.60 -8.12
C GLY A 44 -0.22 -39.34 -7.53
N SER A 45 -0.91 -38.77 -6.53
CA SER A 45 -2.15 -39.35 -5.99
C SER A 45 -3.37 -39.09 -6.88
N GLY A 46 -4.42 -39.91 -6.71
CA GLY A 46 -5.71 -39.69 -7.36
C GLY A 46 -6.34 -38.34 -7.01
N ASP A 47 -6.08 -37.82 -5.81
CA ASP A 47 -6.53 -36.49 -5.39
C ASP A 47 -5.84 -35.37 -6.20
N SER A 48 -4.53 -35.46 -6.41
CA SER A 48 -3.79 -34.50 -7.27
C SER A 48 -4.24 -34.55 -8.73
N GLY A 49 -4.69 -35.70 -9.22
CA GLY A 49 -5.25 -35.88 -10.56
C GLY A 49 -6.75 -35.55 -10.68
N GLY A 50 -7.43 -35.31 -9.56
CA GLY A 50 -8.85 -34.95 -9.53
C GLY A 50 -9.09 -33.44 -9.66
N ASN A 51 -10.37 -33.06 -9.67
CA ASN A 51 -10.77 -31.65 -9.64
C ASN A 51 -10.30 -30.98 -8.34
N GLY A 52 -9.69 -29.80 -8.43
CA GLY A 52 -9.34 -29.01 -7.27
C GLY A 52 -10.49 -28.11 -6.79
N ASN A 53 -10.15 -27.21 -5.87
CA ASN A 53 -11.10 -26.24 -5.30
C ASN A 53 -10.62 -24.78 -5.43
N GLY A 54 -9.87 -24.47 -6.49
CA GLY A 54 -9.39 -23.11 -6.72
C GLY A 54 -10.52 -22.14 -7.06
N SER A 55 -10.49 -20.94 -6.48
CA SER A 55 -11.47 -19.89 -6.78
C SER A 55 -11.17 -19.18 -8.11
N TYR A 56 -12.22 -18.69 -8.78
CA TYR A 56 -12.16 -17.78 -9.94
C TYR A 56 -12.65 -16.37 -9.58
N SER A 57 -12.88 -16.07 -8.30
CA SER A 57 -13.51 -14.83 -7.84
C SER A 57 -12.62 -13.59 -7.94
N GLN A 58 -11.33 -13.75 -8.18
CA GLN A 58 -10.38 -12.66 -8.33
C GLN A 58 -9.94 -12.60 -9.79
N PHE A 59 -10.40 -11.59 -10.53
CA PHE A 59 -10.10 -11.47 -11.95
C PHE A 59 -9.96 -10.02 -12.41
N THR A 60 -9.23 -9.85 -13.50
CA THR A 60 -9.10 -8.59 -14.23
C THR A 60 -9.45 -8.86 -15.70
N SER A 61 -10.27 -8.00 -16.30
CA SER A 61 -10.73 -8.15 -17.68
C SER A 61 -10.24 -7.00 -18.55
N GLY A 62 -10.02 -7.31 -19.83
CA GLY A 62 -9.53 -6.37 -20.82
C GLY A 62 -8.01 -6.26 -20.83
N SER A 63 -7.45 -6.17 -22.03
CA SER A 63 -6.04 -5.88 -22.23
C SER A 63 -5.79 -5.23 -23.59
N THR A 64 -4.61 -4.65 -23.75
CA THR A 64 -4.10 -4.15 -25.03
C THR A 64 -2.78 -4.83 -25.34
N MET A 65 -2.70 -5.51 -26.49
CA MET A 65 -1.48 -6.15 -26.94
C MET A 65 -0.40 -5.10 -27.21
N ARG A 66 0.77 -5.26 -26.58
CA ARG A 66 1.89 -4.31 -26.67
C ARG A 66 2.97 -4.77 -27.64
N ALA A 67 3.37 -6.03 -27.53
CA ALA A 67 4.38 -6.61 -28.40
C ALA A 67 4.09 -8.09 -28.65
N THR A 68 4.41 -8.58 -29.84
CA THR A 68 4.35 -10.02 -30.11
C THR A 68 5.38 -10.44 -31.13
N ARG A 69 5.92 -11.66 -30.99
CA ARG A 69 6.88 -12.20 -31.95
C ARG A 69 6.82 -13.73 -31.97
N SER A 70 6.56 -14.28 -33.17
CA SER A 70 6.52 -15.73 -33.40
C SER A 70 7.89 -16.39 -33.25
N TYR A 71 8.98 -15.68 -33.57
CA TYR A 71 10.35 -16.21 -33.50
C TYR A 71 10.72 -16.81 -32.13
N THR A 72 10.33 -16.15 -31.04
CA THR A 72 10.50 -16.64 -29.66
C THR A 72 9.16 -16.89 -28.99
N ASP A 73 8.11 -17.06 -29.78
CA ASP A 73 6.73 -17.34 -29.36
C ASP A 73 6.21 -16.51 -28.16
N PHE A 74 6.43 -15.20 -28.13
CA PHE A 74 5.97 -14.37 -27.01
C PHE A 74 4.91 -13.37 -27.43
N THR A 75 4.02 -13.05 -26.50
CA THR A 75 3.15 -11.88 -26.55
C THR A 75 3.20 -11.18 -25.20
N LEU A 76 3.42 -9.87 -25.21
CA LEU A 76 3.25 -8.99 -24.07
C LEU A 76 1.93 -8.23 -24.25
N THR A 77 1.05 -8.32 -23.25
CA THR A 77 -0.16 -7.51 -23.18
C THR A 77 -0.14 -6.66 -21.92
N GLU A 78 -0.86 -5.54 -21.93
CA GLU A 78 -1.08 -4.68 -20.77
C GLU A 78 -2.54 -4.74 -20.40
N LEU A 79 -2.85 -5.14 -19.16
CA LEU A 79 -4.25 -5.24 -18.72
C LEU A 79 -4.89 -3.85 -18.64
N SER A 80 -6.18 -3.76 -18.92
CA SER A 80 -6.90 -2.47 -18.94
C SER A 80 -7.04 -1.81 -17.56
N SER A 81 -6.73 -2.54 -16.48
CA SER A 81 -6.67 -2.02 -15.11
C SER A 81 -5.68 -2.84 -14.27
N SER A 82 -5.14 -2.22 -13.21
CA SER A 82 -4.34 -2.93 -12.23
C SER A 82 -5.21 -3.91 -11.41
N PRO A 83 -4.68 -5.07 -11.00
CA PRO A 83 -5.39 -5.96 -10.08
C PRO A 83 -5.62 -5.26 -8.74
N ASN A 84 -6.64 -5.71 -7.99
CA ASN A 84 -6.90 -5.17 -6.66
C ASN A 84 -5.68 -5.42 -5.74
N ALA A 85 -5.20 -4.37 -5.09
CA ALA A 85 -4.02 -4.42 -4.23
C ALA A 85 -4.14 -5.45 -3.08
N SER A 86 -5.37 -5.71 -2.60
CA SER A 86 -5.64 -6.72 -1.55
C SER A 86 -5.40 -8.17 -2.00
N TRP A 87 -5.29 -8.42 -3.32
CA TRP A 87 -5.05 -9.77 -3.84
C TRP A 87 -3.57 -10.17 -3.80
N GLY A 88 -2.66 -9.27 -3.40
CA GLY A 88 -1.24 -9.59 -3.20
C GLY A 88 -0.50 -9.99 -4.48
N ILE A 89 -0.90 -9.41 -5.63
CA ILE A 89 -0.27 -9.71 -6.92
C ILE A 89 1.12 -9.09 -6.99
N THR A 90 2.10 -9.88 -7.39
CA THR A 90 3.49 -9.46 -7.55
C THR A 90 3.90 -9.37 -9.02
N TYR A 91 4.94 -8.59 -9.27
CA TYR A 91 5.52 -8.33 -10.58
C TYR A 91 6.88 -9.03 -10.63
N SER A 92 6.90 -10.21 -11.22
CA SER A 92 8.10 -11.03 -11.35
C SER A 92 9.22 -10.26 -12.07
N GLY A 93 10.42 -10.39 -11.52
CA GLY A 93 11.64 -9.95 -12.17
C GLY A 93 11.93 -10.74 -13.45
N TRP A 94 12.91 -10.30 -14.21
CA TRP A 94 13.33 -10.92 -15.45
C TRP A 94 14.84 -10.80 -15.64
N THR A 95 15.42 -11.68 -16.46
CA THR A 95 16.85 -11.65 -16.77
C THR A 95 17.10 -11.90 -18.25
N ARG A 96 18.02 -11.13 -18.84
CA ARG A 96 18.47 -11.27 -20.23
C ARG A 96 19.65 -12.24 -20.37
N SER A 97 19.97 -12.96 -19.29
CA SER A 97 21.05 -13.94 -19.24
C SER A 97 20.93 -14.98 -20.35
N SER A 98 22.07 -15.38 -20.90
CA SER A 98 22.18 -16.50 -21.85
C SER A 98 22.24 -17.87 -21.17
N SER A 99 22.06 -17.93 -19.84
CA SER A 99 21.96 -19.13 -19.03
C SER A 99 20.83 -19.00 -18.01
N THR A 100 20.21 -20.11 -17.64
CA THR A 100 19.23 -20.20 -16.53
C THR A 100 19.90 -20.24 -15.15
N SER A 101 21.24 -20.15 -15.08
CA SER A 101 22.03 -20.13 -13.85
C SER A 101 21.78 -21.33 -12.91
N GLY A 102 21.53 -22.51 -13.49
CA GLY A 102 21.13 -23.71 -12.77
C GLY A 102 19.65 -24.06 -12.96
N VAL A 103 19.07 -24.74 -11.98
CA VAL A 103 17.68 -25.19 -11.95
C VAL A 103 16.83 -24.12 -11.26
N GLY A 104 15.80 -23.62 -11.94
CA GLY A 104 14.75 -22.78 -11.35
C GLY A 104 13.42 -23.51 -11.25
N ALA A 105 12.33 -22.92 -11.74
CA ALA A 105 11.00 -23.55 -11.70
C ALA A 105 10.11 -23.07 -12.84
N GLY A 106 9.19 -23.93 -13.28
CA GLY A 106 8.01 -23.54 -14.05
C GLY A 106 6.81 -23.38 -13.12
N ILE A 107 6.10 -22.24 -13.19
CA ILE A 107 4.85 -22.03 -12.47
C ILE A 107 3.74 -21.79 -13.49
N HIS A 108 2.74 -22.67 -13.53
CA HIS A 108 1.84 -22.75 -14.67
C HIS A 108 0.44 -23.25 -14.30
N HIS A 109 -0.47 -23.19 -15.27
CA HIS A 109 -1.85 -23.65 -15.16
C HIS A 109 -2.12 -24.77 -16.19
N PRO A 110 -1.78 -26.03 -15.87
CA PRO A 110 -2.01 -27.15 -16.78
C PRO A 110 -3.51 -27.35 -16.97
N GLU A 111 -3.94 -27.54 -18.22
CA GLU A 111 -5.35 -27.66 -18.61
C GLU A 111 -6.19 -26.45 -18.20
N THR A 112 -5.54 -25.29 -17.97
CA THR A 112 -6.14 -24.07 -17.41
C THR A 112 -6.77 -24.27 -16.02
N ALA A 113 -6.40 -25.35 -15.33
CA ALA A 113 -6.85 -25.69 -13.98
C ALA A 113 -6.02 -24.97 -12.90
N GLU A 114 -6.08 -25.44 -11.65
CA GLU A 114 -5.36 -24.82 -10.54
C GLU A 114 -3.86 -24.72 -10.79
N LYS A 115 -3.27 -23.60 -10.36
CA LYS A 115 -1.83 -23.32 -10.45
C LYS A 115 -1.00 -24.47 -9.89
N ARG A 116 0.05 -24.85 -10.61
CA ARG A 116 1.04 -25.87 -10.24
C ARG A 116 2.46 -25.32 -10.36
N ILE A 117 3.40 -26.02 -9.75
CA ILE A 117 4.85 -25.81 -9.89
C ILE A 117 5.49 -27.08 -10.45
N SER A 118 6.53 -26.92 -11.27
CA SER A 118 7.34 -28.01 -11.82
C SER A 118 8.82 -27.63 -11.73
N ILE A 119 9.65 -28.58 -11.32
CA ILE A 119 11.09 -28.36 -11.05
C ILE A 119 11.90 -29.06 -12.15
N PRO A 120 12.71 -28.34 -12.93
CA PRO A 120 13.54 -28.93 -13.96
C PRO A 120 14.62 -29.86 -13.38
N ASP A 121 14.97 -30.93 -14.09
CA ASP A 121 16.25 -31.62 -13.88
C ASP A 121 17.38 -30.83 -14.55
N TYR A 122 17.08 -30.29 -15.74
CA TYR A 122 17.96 -29.37 -16.44
C TYR A 122 17.18 -28.39 -17.32
N SER A 123 17.85 -27.29 -17.63
CA SER A 123 17.44 -26.36 -18.68
C SER A 123 18.66 -25.88 -19.44
N SER A 124 18.60 -25.91 -20.77
CA SER A 124 19.71 -25.52 -21.64
C SER A 124 19.23 -24.72 -22.84
N ALA A 125 20.07 -23.84 -23.37
CA ALA A 125 19.75 -23.10 -24.57
C ALA A 125 19.73 -24.04 -25.79
N SER A 126 18.67 -23.96 -26.59
CA SER A 126 18.50 -24.67 -27.86
C SER A 126 17.87 -23.72 -28.88
N GLY A 127 18.71 -23.04 -29.67
CA GLY A 127 18.27 -22.00 -30.58
C GLY A 127 17.49 -20.90 -29.87
N GLU A 128 16.27 -20.68 -30.33
CA GLU A 128 15.30 -19.69 -29.84
C GLU A 128 14.65 -20.05 -28.49
N TYR A 129 14.86 -21.28 -28.02
CA TYR A 129 14.15 -21.86 -26.89
C TYR A 129 15.10 -22.35 -25.79
N TRP A 130 14.61 -22.33 -24.55
CA TRP A 130 15.15 -23.15 -23.48
C TRP A 130 14.56 -24.54 -23.62
N ASN A 131 15.42 -25.54 -23.82
CA ASN A 131 15.06 -26.94 -23.74
C ASN A 131 15.06 -27.37 -22.27
N VAL A 132 13.91 -27.82 -21.77
CA VAL A 132 13.67 -28.12 -20.35
C VAL A 132 13.21 -29.56 -20.21
N ASN A 133 13.88 -30.31 -19.34
CA ASN A 133 13.42 -31.60 -18.85
C ASN A 133 13.10 -31.50 -17.35
N TRP A 134 12.13 -32.27 -16.89
CA TRP A 134 11.51 -32.08 -15.58
C TRP A 134 11.84 -33.21 -14.61
N GLY A 135 12.43 -32.86 -13.47
CA GLY A 135 12.57 -33.78 -12.33
C GLY A 135 11.25 -33.99 -11.62
N ASP A 136 10.56 -32.90 -11.29
CA ASP A 136 9.26 -32.92 -10.61
C ASP A 136 8.18 -32.18 -11.39
N GLY A 137 7.00 -32.80 -11.50
CA GLY A 137 5.89 -32.24 -12.26
C GLY A 137 6.15 -32.22 -13.76
N ARG A 138 5.18 -31.73 -14.53
CA ARG A 138 5.22 -31.62 -16.00
C ARG A 138 4.37 -30.41 -16.40
N THR A 139 4.39 -30.06 -17.68
CA THR A 139 3.39 -29.14 -18.25
C THR A 139 2.28 -29.93 -18.94
N ALA A 140 1.22 -29.24 -19.36
CA ALA A 140 0.13 -29.80 -20.15
C ALA A 140 -0.45 -28.72 -21.08
N PRO A 141 -1.31 -29.06 -22.05
CA PRO A 141 -2.06 -28.06 -22.80
C PRO A 141 -2.72 -27.05 -21.85
N GLY A 142 -2.63 -25.75 -22.13
CA GLY A 142 -3.08 -24.68 -21.22
C GLY A 142 -1.97 -24.08 -20.35
N SER A 143 -0.84 -24.78 -20.13
CA SER A 143 0.35 -24.20 -19.50
C SER A 143 1.05 -23.16 -20.40
N SER A 144 0.69 -23.08 -21.69
CA SER A 144 1.27 -22.17 -22.68
C SER A 144 1.32 -20.72 -22.20
N GLY A 145 2.46 -20.06 -22.41
CA GLY A 145 2.72 -18.70 -21.93
C GLY A 145 3.15 -18.59 -20.47
N SER A 146 3.16 -19.69 -19.72
CA SER A 146 3.67 -19.70 -18.34
C SER A 146 5.16 -19.39 -18.27
N PRO A 147 5.64 -18.69 -17.22
CA PRO A 147 7.05 -18.36 -17.07
C PRO A 147 7.89 -19.58 -16.66
N LEU A 148 9.11 -19.63 -17.20
CA LEU A 148 10.25 -20.34 -16.61
C LEU A 148 11.08 -19.33 -15.81
N TYR A 149 11.41 -19.69 -14.58
CA TYR A 149 12.26 -18.91 -13.68
C TYR A 149 13.68 -19.48 -13.63
N ASP A 150 14.68 -18.61 -13.46
CA ASP A 150 16.04 -19.00 -13.06
C ASP A 150 16.14 -19.28 -11.56
N SER A 151 17.33 -19.68 -11.10
CA SER A 151 17.65 -19.92 -9.68
C SER A 151 17.59 -18.67 -8.79
N TYR A 152 17.49 -17.47 -9.38
CA TYR A 152 17.27 -16.21 -8.68
C TYR A 152 15.80 -15.74 -8.73
N HIS A 153 14.89 -16.61 -9.16
CA HIS A 153 13.46 -16.35 -9.28
C HIS A 153 13.09 -15.24 -10.29
N ARG A 154 13.84 -15.14 -11.38
CA ARG A 154 13.60 -14.19 -12.48
C ARG A 154 13.15 -14.92 -13.73
N ILE A 155 12.21 -14.33 -14.46
CA ILE A 155 11.72 -14.88 -15.73
C ILE A 155 12.87 -14.90 -16.75
N VAL A 156 13.10 -16.07 -17.34
CA VAL A 156 14.04 -16.28 -18.46
C VAL A 156 13.34 -16.49 -19.80
N GLY A 157 12.02 -16.75 -19.77
CA GLY A 157 11.21 -17.06 -20.94
C GLY A 157 9.83 -17.58 -20.57
N GLN A 158 9.02 -17.86 -21.58
CA GLN A 158 7.64 -18.34 -21.44
C GLN A 158 7.40 -19.63 -22.25
N LEU A 159 6.53 -20.52 -21.76
CA LEU A 159 6.29 -21.83 -22.37
C LEU A 159 5.68 -21.63 -23.76
N CYS A 160 6.34 -22.18 -24.77
CA CYS A 160 5.82 -22.26 -26.13
C CYS A 160 5.13 -23.59 -26.35
N CYS A 161 5.87 -24.67 -26.20
CA CYS A 161 5.43 -25.97 -26.65
C CYS A 161 6.24 -27.08 -25.99
N GLY A 162 5.91 -28.31 -26.34
CA GLY A 162 6.58 -29.49 -25.85
C GLY A 162 5.67 -30.69 -25.90
N SER A 163 6.15 -31.79 -25.36
CA SER A 163 5.37 -33.02 -25.28
C SER A 163 5.46 -33.66 -23.90
N SER A 164 5.98 -32.92 -22.91
CA SER A 164 6.01 -33.41 -21.55
C SER A 164 4.59 -33.64 -21.06
N TYR A 165 4.38 -34.76 -20.38
CA TYR A 165 3.13 -35.11 -19.74
C TYR A 165 3.40 -36.12 -18.64
N CYS A 166 2.49 -36.31 -17.69
CA CYS A 166 2.70 -37.19 -16.53
C CYS A 166 3.28 -38.59 -16.82
N PRO A 167 2.88 -39.32 -17.88
CA PRO A 167 3.38 -40.66 -18.16
C PRO A 167 4.68 -40.67 -19.00
N ASN A 168 5.25 -39.52 -19.36
CA ASN A 168 6.45 -39.45 -20.19
C ASN A 168 7.51 -38.50 -19.63
N ASP A 169 8.71 -38.63 -20.18
CA ASP A 169 9.85 -37.79 -19.84
C ASP A 169 10.35 -36.96 -21.03
N LEU A 170 9.40 -36.53 -21.88
CA LEU A 170 9.70 -35.65 -22.99
C LEU A 170 9.90 -34.22 -22.49
N ASN A 171 10.62 -33.45 -23.30
CA ASN A 171 10.99 -32.08 -22.95
C ASN A 171 9.92 -31.08 -23.37
N ASP A 172 10.00 -29.91 -22.72
CA ASP A 172 9.30 -28.69 -23.11
C ASP A 172 10.27 -27.60 -23.54
N TYR A 173 9.72 -26.60 -24.23
CA TYR A 173 10.45 -25.51 -24.84
C TYR A 173 9.87 -24.17 -24.42
N TYR A 174 10.69 -23.34 -23.78
CA TYR A 174 10.32 -21.98 -23.37
C TYR A 174 11.02 -20.97 -24.28
N GLY A 175 10.27 -20.07 -24.89
CA GLY A 175 10.85 -19.04 -25.76
C GLY A 175 11.82 -18.16 -24.97
N ARG A 176 13.05 -17.99 -25.48
CA ARG A 176 14.10 -17.15 -24.87
C ARG A 176 13.85 -15.66 -25.10
N SER A 177 12.59 -15.25 -25.05
CA SER A 177 12.08 -13.93 -25.48
C SER A 177 12.74 -12.77 -24.76
N ILE A 178 12.96 -12.89 -23.44
CA ILE A 178 13.61 -11.86 -22.61
C ILE A 178 15.00 -11.52 -23.15
N SER A 179 15.73 -12.50 -23.72
CA SER A 179 17.07 -12.28 -24.27
C SER A 179 17.08 -12.01 -25.79
N LEU A 180 16.35 -12.81 -26.58
CA LEU A 180 16.42 -12.81 -28.05
C LEU A 180 15.39 -11.91 -28.73
N SER A 181 14.38 -11.45 -28.00
CA SER A 181 13.37 -10.49 -28.45
C SER A 181 13.38 -9.24 -27.57
N TRP A 182 14.53 -8.91 -27.00
CA TRP A 182 14.71 -7.71 -26.19
C TRP A 182 14.64 -6.43 -27.04
N SER A 183 15.37 -6.40 -28.16
CA SER A 183 15.56 -5.19 -28.98
C SER A 183 14.93 -5.32 -30.36
N GLY A 184 14.32 -4.23 -30.85
CA GLY A 184 13.67 -4.16 -32.16
C GLY A 184 12.56 -3.11 -32.14
N SER A 185 11.51 -3.30 -32.95
CA SER A 185 10.34 -2.42 -32.89
C SER A 185 9.55 -2.63 -31.59
N ALA A 186 8.94 -1.57 -31.06
CA ALA A 186 8.09 -1.67 -29.86
C ALA A 186 6.97 -2.72 -30.01
N SER A 187 6.46 -2.94 -31.22
CA SER A 187 5.43 -3.95 -31.51
C SER A 187 5.92 -5.41 -31.53
N SER A 188 7.23 -5.65 -31.50
CA SER A 188 7.82 -7.00 -31.62
C SER A 188 8.95 -7.29 -30.64
N SER A 189 9.22 -6.38 -29.71
CA SER A 189 10.34 -6.45 -28.77
C SER A 189 9.95 -5.94 -27.40
N LEU A 190 10.72 -6.32 -26.37
CA LEU A 190 10.39 -6.09 -24.96
C LEU A 190 11.01 -4.82 -24.36
N ASN A 191 12.12 -4.30 -24.88
CA ASN A 191 12.88 -3.22 -24.23
C ASN A 191 12.06 -1.94 -24.00
N SER A 192 11.25 -1.52 -24.98
CA SER A 192 10.43 -0.31 -24.86
C SER A 192 9.40 -0.39 -23.73
N TRP A 193 9.06 -1.60 -23.28
CA TRP A 193 8.04 -1.86 -22.26
C TRP A 193 8.67 -2.25 -20.91
N LEU A 194 9.68 -3.11 -20.93
CA LEU A 194 10.30 -3.63 -19.71
C LEU A 194 11.47 -2.76 -19.22
N ASP A 195 12.06 -1.92 -20.08
CA ASP A 195 13.06 -0.92 -19.69
C ASP A 195 12.70 0.50 -20.17
N PRO A 196 11.55 1.06 -19.72
CA PRO A 196 11.11 2.39 -20.17
C PRO A 196 12.03 3.52 -19.70
N THR A 197 12.85 3.29 -18.67
CA THR A 197 13.82 4.28 -18.17
C THR A 197 15.13 4.30 -18.97
N GLY A 198 15.34 3.33 -19.87
CA GLY A 198 16.58 3.20 -20.63
C GLY A 198 17.80 2.87 -19.76
N SER A 199 17.58 2.25 -18.60
CA SER A 199 18.63 1.88 -17.64
C SER A 199 19.60 0.82 -18.18
N ASN A 200 19.17 0.05 -19.19
CA ASN A 200 19.90 -1.04 -19.83
C ASN A 200 20.40 -2.12 -18.87
N VAL A 201 19.70 -2.33 -17.75
CA VAL A 201 20.02 -3.40 -16.80
C VAL A 201 19.92 -4.79 -17.44
N ALA A 202 20.77 -5.72 -17.02
CA ALA A 202 20.76 -7.09 -17.53
C ALA A 202 19.65 -7.94 -16.90
N TYR A 203 19.21 -7.55 -15.70
CA TYR A 203 18.16 -8.21 -14.95
C TYR A 203 17.46 -7.20 -14.05
N LEU A 204 16.29 -7.60 -13.56
CA LEU A 204 15.52 -6.91 -12.53
C LEU A 204 14.92 -7.99 -11.62
N ASP A 205 14.92 -7.75 -10.30
CA ASP A 205 14.29 -8.67 -9.35
C ASP A 205 12.77 -8.42 -9.23
N THR A 206 12.09 -9.34 -8.54
CA THR A 206 10.64 -9.25 -8.34
C THR A 206 10.29 -8.00 -7.54
N TYR A 207 9.38 -7.20 -8.08
CA TYR A 207 8.73 -6.13 -7.34
C TYR A 207 7.47 -6.68 -6.69
N ASN A 208 7.44 -6.65 -5.36
CA ASN A 208 6.28 -7.03 -4.58
C ASN A 208 5.68 -5.75 -3.95
N PRO A 209 4.55 -5.25 -4.47
CA PRO A 209 3.90 -4.06 -3.91
C PRO A 209 3.54 -4.22 -2.43
N ALA A 210 3.30 -5.47 -1.98
CA ALA A 210 2.98 -5.76 -0.59
C ALA A 210 4.19 -5.68 0.35
N SER A 211 5.41 -5.91 -0.17
CA SER A 211 6.66 -5.80 0.58
C SER A 211 7.37 -4.46 0.37
N ALA A 212 6.75 -3.50 -0.31
CA ALA A 212 7.26 -2.15 -0.31
C ALA A 212 7.33 -1.68 1.16
N PRO A 213 8.50 -1.23 1.64
CA PRO A 213 8.65 -0.76 3.01
C PRO A 213 7.61 0.33 3.29
N VAL A 214 7.09 0.29 4.52
CA VAL A 214 6.32 1.41 5.07
C VAL A 214 7.29 2.38 5.70
N GLY A 215 6.87 3.63 5.81
CA GLY A 215 7.59 4.70 6.46
C GLY A 215 6.61 5.63 7.15
N ALA A 216 7.12 6.44 8.06
CA ALA A 216 6.34 7.48 8.71
C ALA A 216 5.80 8.46 7.66
N CYS A 217 4.47 8.63 7.65
CA CYS A 217 3.78 9.60 6.84
C CYS A 217 3.25 10.73 7.72
N CYS A 218 3.90 11.89 7.66
CA CYS A 218 3.44 13.07 8.38
C CYS A 218 2.33 13.74 7.58
N ILE A 219 1.14 13.91 8.14
CA ILE A 219 0.03 14.62 7.49
C ILE A 219 -0.28 15.89 8.29
N PRO A 220 0.44 17.02 8.07
CA PRO A 220 0.29 18.23 8.88
C PRO A 220 -1.14 18.77 8.93
N ALA A 221 -1.86 18.68 7.81
CA ALA A 221 -3.25 19.14 7.71
C ALA A 221 -4.20 18.37 8.65
N ALA A 222 -3.92 17.09 8.89
CA ALA A 222 -4.70 16.24 9.77
C ALA A 222 -4.08 16.13 11.18
N GLY A 223 -2.87 16.62 11.39
CA GLY A 223 -2.21 16.55 12.69
C GLY A 223 -1.85 15.13 13.13
N VAL A 224 -1.63 14.21 12.17
CA VAL A 224 -1.35 12.80 12.45
C VAL A 224 -0.08 12.33 11.74
N CYS A 225 0.55 11.33 12.34
CA CYS A 225 1.54 10.49 11.68
C CYS A 225 0.99 9.07 11.56
N LEU A 226 1.05 8.47 10.37
CA LEU A 226 0.68 7.08 10.13
C LEU A 226 1.80 6.35 9.38
N ASP A 227 2.07 5.10 9.72
CA ASP A 227 3.02 4.27 8.97
C ASP A 227 2.35 3.77 7.68
N PHE A 228 2.68 4.42 6.57
CA PHE A 228 2.13 4.11 5.25
C PHE A 228 3.23 3.89 4.23
N ARG A 229 2.87 3.35 3.07
CA ARG A 229 3.77 3.36 1.92
C ARG A 229 3.84 4.75 1.33
N GLU A 230 4.97 5.11 0.72
CA GLU A 230 5.20 6.41 0.09
C GLU A 230 4.04 6.86 -0.81
N ALA A 231 3.59 6.00 -1.73
CA ALA A 231 2.50 6.34 -2.64
C ALA A 231 1.16 6.65 -1.93
N VAL A 232 0.86 5.93 -0.84
CA VAL A 232 -0.35 6.16 -0.03
C VAL A 232 -0.18 7.45 0.78
N CYS A 233 1.02 7.70 1.30
CA CYS A 233 1.33 8.93 2.02
C CYS A 233 1.14 10.17 1.14
N ILE A 234 1.74 10.17 -0.06
CA ILE A 234 1.69 11.30 -0.99
C ILE A 234 0.26 11.53 -1.49
N SER A 235 -0.47 10.45 -1.82
CA SER A 235 -1.88 10.56 -2.25
C SER A 235 -2.82 11.02 -1.15
N GLY A 236 -2.49 10.75 0.12
CA GLY A 236 -3.18 11.28 1.30
C GLY A 236 -2.79 12.73 1.66
N GLY A 237 -1.94 13.39 0.87
CA GLY A 237 -1.47 14.76 1.13
C GLY A 237 -0.43 14.86 2.25
N GLY A 238 0.22 13.74 2.60
CA GLY A 238 1.28 13.68 3.59
C GLY A 238 2.69 13.87 3.01
N ILE A 239 3.64 14.06 3.90
CA ILE A 239 5.08 14.14 3.66
C ILE A 239 5.70 12.83 4.15
N TYR A 240 6.16 12.00 3.22
CA TYR A 240 6.78 10.72 3.52
C TYR A 240 8.21 10.91 4.02
N GLN A 241 8.57 10.25 5.12
CA GLN A 241 9.85 10.45 5.81
C GLN A 241 10.93 9.45 5.39
N GLY A 242 10.59 8.53 4.47
CA GLY A 242 11.49 7.53 3.93
C GLY A 242 11.23 6.13 4.49
N ASP A 243 11.80 5.15 3.82
CA ASP A 243 11.54 3.74 4.08
C ASP A 243 12.03 3.27 5.44
N ASN A 244 11.20 2.48 6.14
CA ASN A 244 11.45 1.93 7.47
C ASN A 244 11.64 3.01 8.56
N THR A 245 11.21 4.24 8.31
CA THR A 245 10.96 5.21 9.39
C THR A 245 9.66 4.85 10.10
N GLU A 246 9.56 5.14 11.39
CA GLU A 246 8.37 4.83 12.19
C GLU A 246 7.80 6.10 12.80
N CYS A 247 6.48 6.26 12.80
CA CYS A 247 5.83 7.39 13.43
C CYS A 247 6.13 7.52 14.93
N ALA A 248 6.51 6.42 15.60
CA ALA A 248 6.90 6.43 17.01
C ALA A 248 8.23 7.17 17.27
N THR A 249 9.10 7.27 16.27
CA THR A 249 10.44 7.88 16.41
C THR A 249 10.64 9.08 15.49
N THR A 250 9.73 9.29 14.55
CA THR A 250 9.81 10.37 13.57
C THR A 250 9.09 11.60 14.10
N ASP A 251 9.85 12.66 14.31
CA ASP A 251 9.30 13.95 14.69
C ASP A 251 8.68 14.64 13.46
N CYS A 252 7.36 14.51 13.35
CA CYS A 252 6.60 15.09 12.25
C CYS A 252 6.34 16.59 12.40
N GLN A 253 6.79 17.24 13.48
CA GLN A 253 6.54 18.65 13.77
C GLN A 253 5.06 19.00 13.49
N LEU A 254 4.16 18.18 14.05
CA LEU A 254 2.73 18.35 13.87
C LEU A 254 2.34 19.57 14.69
N TYR A 255 2.15 20.72 14.02
CA TYR A 255 1.70 21.97 14.65
C TYR A 255 0.22 21.86 15.06
N VAL A 256 -0.03 21.00 16.06
CA VAL A 256 -1.32 20.77 16.67
C VAL A 256 -1.31 21.22 18.12
N GLY A 257 -2.49 21.53 18.62
CA GLY A 257 -2.69 22.07 19.96
C GLY A 257 -4.14 21.92 20.40
N ALA A 258 -4.40 22.20 21.67
CA ALA A 258 -5.73 22.22 22.23
C ALA A 258 -6.58 23.30 21.54
N CYS A 259 -7.80 22.93 21.19
CA CYS A 259 -8.80 23.79 20.61
C CYS A 259 -10.05 23.77 21.49
N CYS A 260 -10.37 24.91 22.09
CA CYS A 260 -11.52 25.09 22.97
C CYS A 260 -12.74 25.53 22.16
N ILE A 261 -13.78 24.69 22.08
CA ILE A 261 -15.00 24.98 21.33
C ILE A 261 -16.14 25.25 22.32
N GLU A 262 -16.39 26.54 22.59
CA GLU A 262 -17.41 27.01 23.54
C GLU A 262 -18.82 26.53 23.20
N ALA A 263 -19.19 26.58 21.92
CA ALA A 263 -20.54 26.23 21.47
C ALA A 263 -20.94 24.79 21.82
N THR A 264 -19.96 23.89 21.98
CA THR A 264 -20.18 22.48 22.30
C THR A 264 -19.57 22.04 23.62
N GLN A 265 -18.90 22.95 24.34
CA GLN A 265 -18.14 22.63 25.56
C GLN A 265 -17.16 21.45 25.34
N ALA A 266 -16.41 21.50 24.22
CA ALA A 266 -15.49 20.43 23.83
C ALA A 266 -14.06 20.95 23.64
N CYS A 267 -13.08 20.19 24.15
CA CYS A 267 -11.67 20.37 23.80
C CYS A 267 -11.22 19.24 22.86
N VAL A 268 -10.57 19.60 21.75
CA VAL A 268 -9.93 18.65 20.83
C VAL A 268 -8.51 19.09 20.48
N VAL A 269 -7.61 18.15 20.21
CA VAL A 269 -6.26 18.45 19.73
C VAL A 269 -6.25 18.41 18.21
N VAL A 270 -6.11 19.57 17.57
CA VAL A 270 -6.17 19.75 16.10
C VAL A 270 -5.22 20.86 15.67
N SER A 271 -5.05 21.09 14.35
CA SER A 271 -4.29 22.24 13.85
C SER A 271 -5.04 23.56 14.06
N GLU A 272 -4.31 24.68 14.09
CA GLU A 272 -4.89 26.04 14.23
C GLU A 272 -5.98 26.32 13.18
N THR A 273 -5.73 25.95 11.92
CA THR A 273 -6.69 26.14 10.82
C THR A 273 -7.98 25.35 11.06
N ASN A 274 -7.89 24.10 11.52
CA ASN A 274 -9.06 23.29 11.80
C ASN A 274 -9.80 23.79 13.06
N CYS A 275 -9.05 24.27 14.05
CA CYS A 275 -9.64 24.86 15.26
C CYS A 275 -10.49 26.09 14.93
N THR A 276 -9.91 27.04 14.19
CA THR A 276 -10.58 28.27 13.78
C THR A 276 -11.76 28.00 12.82
N ALA A 277 -11.61 27.06 11.88
CA ALA A 277 -12.71 26.63 11.02
C ALA A 277 -13.86 25.96 11.79
N GLY A 278 -13.55 25.27 12.89
CA GLY A 278 -14.52 24.69 13.83
C GLY A 278 -15.16 25.70 14.78
N GLY A 279 -14.78 26.98 14.72
CA GLY A 279 -15.27 28.02 15.62
C GLY A 279 -14.70 27.96 17.04
N GLY A 280 -13.58 27.25 17.23
CA GLY A 280 -12.89 27.17 18.51
C GLY A 280 -11.76 28.21 18.66
N ILE A 281 -11.26 28.33 19.89
CA ILE A 281 -10.09 29.14 20.25
C ILE A 281 -8.89 28.21 20.36
N TYR A 282 -7.85 28.48 19.56
CA TYR A 282 -6.62 27.69 19.53
C TYR A 282 -5.67 28.15 20.64
N GLN A 283 -5.12 27.19 21.39
CA GLN A 283 -4.33 27.46 22.60
C GLN A 283 -2.82 27.44 22.35
N GLY A 284 -2.41 27.26 21.09
CA GLY A 284 -1.01 27.18 20.68
C GLY A 284 -0.52 25.76 20.47
N ASN A 285 0.58 25.61 19.74
CA ASN A 285 1.16 24.30 19.43
C ASN A 285 1.63 23.60 20.71
N ASP A 286 1.61 22.26 20.68
CA ASP A 286 2.04 21.37 21.76
C ASP A 286 1.23 21.51 23.06
N THR A 287 0.09 22.21 23.02
CA THR A 287 -0.89 22.20 24.11
C THR A 287 -1.82 21.00 23.99
N SER A 288 -2.26 20.45 25.12
CA SER A 288 -3.17 19.31 25.15
C SER A 288 -4.45 19.64 25.92
N CYS A 289 -5.52 18.91 25.64
CA CYS A 289 -6.79 19.06 26.35
C CYS A 289 -6.76 18.58 27.82
N VAL A 290 -5.65 18.01 28.28
CA VAL A 290 -5.46 17.72 29.71
C VAL A 290 -4.73 18.85 30.43
N ASP A 291 -3.99 19.69 29.70
CA ASP A 291 -3.21 20.79 30.28
C ASP A 291 -3.95 22.14 30.19
N ILE A 292 -4.87 22.28 29.22
CA ILE A 292 -5.70 23.47 29.08
C ILE A 292 -7.08 23.23 29.65
N ASP A 293 -7.44 24.02 30.66
CA ASP A 293 -8.82 24.13 31.10
C ASP A 293 -9.59 25.09 30.19
N CYS A 294 -10.22 24.51 29.17
CA CYS A 294 -10.99 25.28 28.19
C CYS A 294 -12.26 25.90 28.77
N PHE A 295 -12.81 25.34 29.84
CA PHE A 295 -14.14 25.67 30.35
C PHE A 295 -14.12 25.81 31.86
N ALA A 296 -13.03 26.37 32.39
CA ALA A 296 -12.95 26.74 33.80
C ALA A 296 -14.23 27.52 34.13
N PRO A 297 -15.05 27.05 35.09
CA PRO A 297 -16.21 27.80 35.50
C PRO A 297 -15.74 29.18 35.89
N SER A 298 -16.36 30.24 35.35
CA SER A 298 -16.11 31.57 35.88
C SER A 298 -16.39 31.50 37.37
N CYS A 299 -15.37 31.75 38.19
CA CYS A 299 -15.50 31.97 39.62
C CYS A 299 -15.40 33.46 39.92
N PRO A 300 -16.44 34.27 39.67
CA PRO A 300 -16.46 35.68 40.09
C PRO A 300 -16.14 35.88 41.58
N SER A 301 -16.28 34.84 42.39
CA SER A 301 -16.01 34.85 43.83
C SER A 301 -14.54 34.61 44.22
N ASP A 302 -13.69 34.13 43.31
CA ASP A 302 -12.23 34.07 43.51
C ASP A 302 -11.63 35.41 43.10
N ILE A 303 -11.60 36.33 44.06
CA ILE A 303 -11.22 37.73 43.84
C ILE A 303 -9.70 37.85 43.73
N ASN A 304 -8.96 36.95 44.38
CA ASN A 304 -7.51 37.01 44.46
C ASN A 304 -6.80 36.15 43.39
N GLY A 305 -7.53 35.27 42.70
CA GLY A 305 -7.08 34.48 41.55
C GLY A 305 -6.28 33.24 41.94
N ASP A 306 -6.50 32.67 43.14
CA ASP A 306 -5.79 31.48 43.62
C ASP A 306 -6.53 30.15 43.35
N ASN A 307 -7.62 30.21 42.59
CA ASN A 307 -8.55 29.13 42.29
C ASN A 307 -9.28 28.58 43.52
N THR A 308 -9.45 29.38 44.56
CA THR A 308 -10.34 29.04 45.67
C THR A 308 -11.15 30.25 46.09
N THR A 309 -12.42 30.06 46.45
CA THR A 309 -13.23 31.07 47.13
C THR A 309 -13.16 30.81 48.62
N ASP A 310 -12.36 31.61 49.34
CA ASP A 310 -12.15 31.47 50.77
C ASP A 310 -12.10 32.81 51.53
N VAL A 311 -11.56 32.79 52.75
CA VAL A 311 -11.48 33.97 53.61
C VAL A 311 -10.62 35.07 52.99
N SER A 312 -9.62 34.71 52.19
CA SER A 312 -8.73 35.64 51.49
C SER A 312 -9.52 36.50 50.49
N ASP A 313 -10.51 35.92 49.82
CA ASP A 313 -11.41 36.64 48.91
C ASP A 313 -12.39 37.54 49.65
N ILE A 314 -12.91 37.10 50.79
CA ILE A 314 -13.69 37.99 51.68
C ILE A 314 -12.85 39.22 52.06
N LEU A 315 -11.59 39.01 52.44
CA LEU A 315 -10.71 40.10 52.86
C LEU A 315 -10.40 41.05 51.70
N ALA A 316 -10.22 40.52 50.49
CA ALA A 316 -10.08 41.32 49.28
C ALA A 316 -11.35 42.15 48.99
N LEU A 317 -12.53 41.53 49.06
CA LEU A 317 -13.83 42.20 48.86
C LEU A 317 -14.06 43.32 49.87
N VAL A 318 -13.85 43.03 51.15
CA VAL A 318 -14.02 44.02 52.24
C VAL A 318 -13.00 45.16 52.12
N GLY A 319 -11.79 44.89 51.63
CA GLY A 319 -10.80 45.91 51.33
C GLY A 319 -11.23 46.90 50.25
N ALA A 320 -12.07 46.45 49.31
CA ALA A 320 -12.61 47.23 48.20
C ALA A 320 -14.02 47.80 48.48
N TRP A 321 -14.53 47.71 49.72
CA TRP A 321 -15.93 48.04 50.02
C TRP A 321 -16.33 49.47 49.64
N GLY A 322 -17.43 49.61 48.90
CA GLY A 322 -17.95 50.88 48.41
C GLY A 322 -17.17 51.48 47.23
N SER A 323 -16.21 50.74 46.66
CA SER A 323 -15.51 51.10 45.43
C SER A 323 -16.22 50.53 44.19
N ASN A 324 -15.63 50.74 43.02
CA ASN A 324 -16.01 50.15 41.74
C ASN A 324 -14.93 49.17 41.22
N ASP A 325 -14.24 48.49 42.14
CA ASP A 325 -13.25 47.49 41.79
C ASP A 325 -13.92 46.31 41.09
N VAL A 326 -13.54 46.08 39.82
CA VAL A 326 -14.14 45.06 38.95
C VAL A 326 -13.94 43.63 39.45
N ASN A 327 -12.89 43.37 40.22
CA ASN A 327 -12.63 42.03 40.75
C ASN A 327 -13.47 41.76 42.02
N ALA A 328 -13.82 42.81 42.78
CA ALA A 328 -14.63 42.68 43.99
C ALA A 328 -16.14 42.96 43.77
N ASP A 329 -16.52 43.54 42.62
CA ASP A 329 -17.89 43.72 42.15
C ASP A 329 -18.40 42.44 41.48
N VAL A 330 -18.63 41.42 42.32
CA VAL A 330 -18.98 40.05 41.93
C VAL A 330 -20.28 40.00 41.13
N ASN A 331 -21.23 40.91 41.38
CA ASN A 331 -22.51 40.96 40.69
C ASN A 331 -22.53 41.89 39.45
N GLY A 332 -21.49 42.72 39.28
CA GLY A 332 -21.32 43.64 38.16
C GLY A 332 -22.26 44.85 38.17
N ASP A 333 -22.78 45.26 39.34
CA ASP A 333 -23.70 46.40 39.48
C ASP A 333 -22.96 47.76 39.56
N GLY A 334 -21.64 47.73 39.61
CA GLY A 334 -20.74 48.88 39.61
C GLY A 334 -20.35 49.37 41.00
N VAL A 335 -20.79 48.71 42.09
CA VAL A 335 -20.45 49.08 43.46
C VAL A 335 -20.25 47.85 44.36
N VAL A 336 -19.05 47.68 44.92
CA VAL A 336 -18.75 46.61 45.88
C VAL A 336 -19.57 46.81 47.17
N ASN A 337 -20.52 45.92 47.44
CA ASN A 337 -21.43 46.02 48.56
C ASN A 337 -21.85 44.65 49.12
N VAL A 338 -22.90 44.64 49.94
CA VAL A 338 -23.37 43.42 50.61
C VAL A 338 -23.89 42.36 49.64
N ALA A 339 -24.37 42.77 48.47
CA ALA A 339 -24.83 41.86 47.43
C ALA A 339 -23.67 41.01 46.88
N ASP A 340 -22.50 41.61 46.69
CA ASP A 340 -21.29 40.91 46.23
C ASP A 340 -20.79 39.92 47.27
N LEU A 341 -20.77 40.33 48.55
CA LEU A 341 -20.37 39.46 49.65
C LEU A 341 -21.27 38.23 49.78
N LEU A 342 -22.57 38.38 49.55
CA LEU A 342 -23.51 37.25 49.61
C LEU A 342 -23.27 36.25 48.48
N ILE A 343 -22.94 36.72 47.27
CA ILE A 343 -22.61 35.85 46.14
C ILE A 343 -21.29 35.13 46.38
N LEU A 344 -20.29 35.83 46.92
CA LEU A 344 -19.01 35.23 47.29
C LEU A 344 -19.18 34.10 48.30
N ILE A 345 -19.94 34.32 49.38
CA ILE A 345 -20.15 33.31 50.42
C ILE A 345 -20.97 32.11 49.91
N ASP A 346 -21.89 32.31 48.97
CA ASP A 346 -22.68 31.22 48.36
C ASP A 346 -21.81 30.30 47.49
N ALA A 347 -20.70 30.83 46.96
CA ALA A 347 -19.74 30.12 46.10
C ALA A 347 -18.52 29.54 46.86
N TRP A 348 -18.61 29.36 48.19
CA TRP A 348 -17.49 28.93 49.02
C TRP A 348 -16.91 27.56 48.62
N GLY A 349 -15.60 27.50 48.38
CA GLY A 349 -14.91 26.26 48.03
C GLY A 349 -13.96 26.39 46.85
N PRO A 350 -13.44 25.26 46.34
CA PRO A 350 -12.53 25.27 45.21
C PRO A 350 -13.21 25.74 43.93
N CYS A 351 -12.44 26.50 43.17
CA CYS A 351 -12.56 26.67 41.73
C CYS A 351 -11.57 25.68 41.06
#